data_AF-A0A7J6W8C0-F1
#
_entry.id   AF-A0A7J6W8C0-F1
#
_cell.length_a   1.000
_cell.length_b   1.000
_cell.length_c   1.000
_cell.angle_alpha   90.00
_cell.angle_beta   90.00
_cell.angle_gamma   90.00
#
_symmetry.space_group_name_H-M   'P 1'
#
loop_
_entity.id
_entity.type
_entity.pdbx_description
1 polymer ?
#
loop_
_entity_poly.entity_id
_entity_poly.type
_entity_poly.pdbx_seq_one_letter_code
_entity_poly.pdbx_strand_id
1 'polypeptide(L)' 'NWPTWNSRDVATEIWACLPYAVIWTIWRIRNAVIFDDVSTVAGMAVQNIKSAIWQWLNMSLRAMELRNK' A
#
# COMPACT_ATOMS: atom_id res chain seq x y z
N ASN A 1 11.76 -7.70 2.80
CA ASN A 1 12.68 -6.55 2.61
C ASN A 1 11.98 -5.48 1.81
N TRP A 2 11.99 -4.24 2.30
CA TRP A 2 11.40 -3.09 1.59
C TRP A 2 12.39 -2.58 0.54
N PRO A 3 11.94 -2.13 -0.65
CA PRO A 3 12.85 -1.58 -1.65
C PRO A 3 13.48 -0.29 -1.14
N THR A 4 14.76 -0.08 -1.44
CA THR A 4 15.46 1.20 -1.22
C THR A 4 15.23 2.09 -2.42
N TRP A 5 14.34 3.07 -2.27
CA TRP A 5 14.02 4.03 -3.32
C TRP A 5 14.91 5.26 -3.15
N ASN A 6 15.96 5.36 -3.96
CA ASN A 6 16.94 6.47 -3.88
C ASN A 6 16.54 7.70 -4.74
N SER A 7 15.35 7.73 -5.33
CA SER A 7 14.88 8.89 -6.10
C SER A 7 13.86 9.71 -5.33
N ARG A 8 14.03 11.04 -5.38
CA ARG A 8 13.12 12.03 -4.76
C ARG A 8 11.68 11.89 -5.28
N ASP A 9 11.54 11.51 -6.55
CA ASP A 9 10.24 11.33 -7.20
C ASP A 9 9.48 10.15 -6.59
N VAL A 10 10.15 9.00 -6.36
CA VAL A 10 9.49 7.84 -5.79
C VAL A 10 9.14 8.06 -4.31
N ALA A 11 9.99 8.75 -3.56
CA ALA A 11 9.63 9.14 -2.20
C ALA A 11 8.34 9.99 -2.17
N THR A 12 8.20 10.93 -3.12
CA THR A 12 7.02 11.79 -3.24
C THR A 12 5.76 10.97 -3.55
N GLU A 13 5.85 10.01 -4.49
CA GLU A 13 4.74 9.11 -4.82
C GLU A 13 4.35 8.20 -3.65
N ILE A 14 5.32 7.67 -2.90
CA ILE A 14 5.07 6.88 -1.69
C ILE A 14 4.30 7.73 -0.67
N TRP A 15 4.72 8.96 -0.44
CA TRP A 15 4.05 9.88 0.49
C TRP A 15 2.63 10.24 0.03
N ALA A 16 2.41 10.37 -1.28
CA ALA A 16 1.08 10.58 -1.83
C ALA A 16 0.16 9.36 -1.64
N CYS A 17 0.68 8.14 -1.75
CA CYS A 17 -0.08 6.90 -1.58
C CYS A 17 -0.34 6.52 -0.11
N LEU A 18 0.53 6.93 0.81
CA LEU A 18 0.52 6.48 2.21
C LEU A 18 -0.84 6.68 2.93
N PRO A 19 -1.51 7.85 2.87
CA PRO A 19 -2.79 8.04 3.55
C PRO A 19 -3.88 7.07 3.06
N TYR A 20 -3.93 6.83 1.76
CA TYR A 20 -4.88 5.90 1.15
C TYR A 20 -4.60 4.45 1.61
N ALA A 21 -3.32 4.07 1.69
CA ALA A 21 -2.93 2.73 2.13
C ALA A 21 -3.29 2.48 3.60
N VAL A 22 -3.16 3.51 4.45
CA VAL A 22 -3.58 3.47 5.86
C VAL A 22 -5.09 3.29 5.95
N ILE A 23 -5.88 4.15 5.29
CA ILE A 23 -7.35 4.09 5.32
C ILE A 23 -7.85 2.74 4.79
N TRP A 24 -7.30 2.28 3.66
CA TRP A 24 -7.64 0.98 3.08
C TRP A 24 -7.36 -0.18 4.04
N THR A 25 -6.20 -0.15 4.71
CA THR A 25 -5.83 -1.17 5.68
C THR A 25 -6.77 -1.18 6.88
N ILE A 26 -7.12 -0.01 7.42
CA ILE A 26 -8.09 0.12 8.51
C ILE A 26 -9.45 -0.44 8.09
N TRP A 27 -9.93 -0.08 6.90
CA TRP A 27 -11.20 -0.58 6.36
C TRP A 27 -11.21 -2.12 6.24
N ARG A 28 -10.14 -2.72 5.69
CA ARG A 28 -10.01 -4.18 5.58
C ARG A 28 -10.00 -4.87 6.94
N ILE A 29 -9.20 -4.34 7.87
CA ILE A 29 -9.11 -4.86 9.24
C ILE A 29 -10.47 -4.84 9.90
N ARG A 30 -11.16 -3.70 9.86
CA ARG A 30 -12.49 -3.55 10.45
C ARG A 30 -13.47 -4.58 9.89
N ASN A 31 -13.47 -4.79 8.57
CA ASN A 31 -14.34 -5.79 7.96
C ASN A 31 -13.95 -7.22 8.35
N ALA A 32 -12.67 -7.56 8.40
CA ALA A 32 -12.23 -8.89 8.84
C ALA A 32 -12.62 -9.17 10.31
N VAL A 33 -12.54 -8.17 11.19
CA VAL A 33 -13.03 -8.30 12.57
C VAL A 33 -14.54 -8.53 12.61
N ILE A 34 -15.31 -7.81 11.80
CA ILE A 34 -16.78 -7.89 11.80
C ILE A 34 -17.29 -9.19 11.16
N PHE A 35 -16.70 -9.61 10.05
CA PHE A 35 -17.23 -10.69 9.21
C PHE A 35 -16.49 -12.02 9.38
N ASP A 36 -15.23 -11.99 9.79
CA ASP A 36 -14.35 -13.17 9.82
C ASP A 36 -13.84 -13.50 11.25
N ASP A 37 -14.29 -12.76 12.28
CA ASP A 37 -13.90 -12.90 13.70
C ASP A 37 -12.37 -12.95 13.94
N VAL A 38 -11.62 -12.22 13.12
CA VAL A 38 -10.14 -12.21 13.17
C VAL A 38 -9.65 -11.24 14.24
N SER A 39 -8.75 -11.69 15.13
CA SER A 39 -8.05 -10.80 16.05
C SER A 39 -6.88 -10.07 15.36
N THR A 40 -6.84 -8.75 15.48
CA THR A 40 -5.80 -7.94 14.81
C THR A 40 -4.53 -7.76 15.64
N VAL A 41 -3.37 -7.96 14.99
CA VAL A 41 -2.04 -7.61 15.51
C VAL A 41 -1.49 -6.42 14.74
N ALA A 42 -1.02 -5.39 15.43
CA ALA A 42 -0.49 -4.16 14.81
C ALA A 42 0.61 -4.42 13.75
N GLY A 43 1.41 -5.47 13.93
CA GLY A 43 2.42 -5.89 12.94
C GLY A 43 1.82 -6.28 11.58
N MET A 44 0.63 -6.88 11.55
CA MET A 44 -0.06 -7.21 10.30
C MET A 44 -0.54 -5.96 9.57
N ALA A 45 -0.97 -4.92 10.29
CA ALA A 45 -1.39 -3.65 9.70
C ALA A 45 -0.23 -2.97 8.96
N VAL A 46 0.96 -2.93 9.57
CA VAL A 46 2.16 -2.36 8.93
C VAL A 46 2.53 -3.10 7.66
N GLN A 47 2.47 -4.44 7.67
CA GLN A 47 2.76 -5.24 6.46
C GLN A 47 1.70 -5.01 5.38
N ASN A 48 0.42 -4.89 5.74
CA ASN A 48 -0.65 -4.61 4.80
C ASN A 48 -0.50 -3.23 4.13
N ILE A 49 -0.14 -2.19 4.88
CA ILE A 49 0.13 -0.85 4.34
C ILE A 49 1.28 -0.92 3.34
N LYS A 50 2.36 -1.60 3.73
CA LYS A 50 3.53 -1.83 2.89
C LYS A 50 3.15 -2.54 1.59
N SER A 51 2.42 -3.65 1.66
CA SER A 51 1.97 -4.38 0.48
C SER A 51 1.07 -3.54 -0.43
N ALA A 52 0.15 -2.74 0.14
CA ALA A 52 -0.74 -1.88 -0.63
C ALA A 52 0.04 -0.83 -1.42
N ILE A 53 0.94 -0.08 -0.77
CA ILE A 53 1.78 0.94 -1.44
C ILE A 53 2.59 0.31 -2.58
N TRP A 54 3.23 -0.83 -2.33
CA TRP A 54 4.03 -1.51 -3.34
C TRP A 54 3.21 -1.95 -4.55
N GLN A 55 2.02 -2.52 -4.33
CA GLN A 55 1.14 -2.95 -5.42
C GLN A 55 0.67 -1.74 -6.24
N TRP A 56 0.26 -0.66 -5.58
CA TRP A 56 -0.28 0.51 -6.25
C TRP A 56 0.78 1.25 -7.07
N LEU A 57 1.99 1.42 -6.53
CA LEU A 57 3.10 2.03 -7.27
C LEU A 57 3.53 1.19 -8.47
N ASN A 58 3.56 -0.14 -8.34
CA ASN A 58 3.86 -1.00 -9.49
C ASN A 58 2.78 -0.92 -10.57
N MET A 59 1.51 -0.83 -10.19
CA MET A 59 0.43 -0.66 -11.16
C MET A 59 0.50 0.71 -11.85
N SER A 60 0.80 1.78 -11.12
CA SER A 60 0.93 3.12 -11.72
C SER A 60 2.11 3.20 -12.69
N LEU A 61 3.28 2.66 -12.32
CA LEU A 61 4.46 2.60 -13.18
C LEU A 61 4.18 1.81 -14.46
N ARG A 62 3.59 0.61 -14.35
CA ARG A 62 3.21 -0.20 -15.52
C ARG A 62 2.19 0.49 -16.41
N ALA A 63 1.22 1.19 -15.81
CA ALA A 63 0.22 1.94 -16.58
C ALA A 63 0.84 3.09 -17.39
N MET A 64 1.90 3.72 -16.88
CA MET A 64 2.65 4.74 -17.62
C MET A 64 3.46 4.15 -18.78
N GLU A 65 4.14 3.01 -18.56
CA GLU A 65 4.88 2.31 -19.63
C GLU A 65 3.98 1.90 -20.80
N LEU A 66 2.76 1.46 -20.53
CA LEU A 66 1.79 1.07 -21.56
C LEU A 66 1.24 2.26 -22.35
N ARG A 67 1.18 3.46 -21.76
CA ARG A 67 0.70 4.68 -22.43
C ARG A 67 1.74 5.33 -23.35
N ASN A 68 3.02 5.03 -23.13
CA ASN A 68 4.15 5.58 -23.90
C ASN A 68 4.59 4.68 -25.06
N LYS A 69 3.83 3.61 -25.36
CA LYS A 69 3.98 2.73 -26.51
C LYS A 69 2.90 3.01 -27.54
#